data_AF-A0A396INS1-F1
#
_entry.id   AF-A0A396INS1-F1
#
_cell.length_a   1.000
_cell.length_b   1.000
_cell.length_c   1.000
_cell.angle_alpha   90.00
_cell.angle_beta   90.00
_cell.angle_gamma   90.00
#
_symmetry.space_group_name_H-M   'P 1'
#
loop_
_entity.id
_entity.type
_entity.pdbx_description
1 polymer ?
#
loop_
_entity_poly.entity_id
_entity_poly.type
_entity_poly.pdbx_seq_one_letter_code
_entity_poly.pdbx_strand_id
1 'polypeptide(L)'
;MAPYLLKRIFNYAVSHNVQRLQIDVNSDIKSFSSCFFSCHTLTSLNLYVAHPRTSKKIFFPDYLNLPALTRLHLGDVAFRGGAEPFSAYPRLNSLMISNFEIIGEQNLYISSTTLVKLKIQVYYEPKKNYCKIELSTPGLCTFSFVGTPFEILSGNNPSSVKHVKIYANMWWNYVTAPSILLSWLQELADTKTLTVSSNTLQVLSLVPGLLKVKLHSLRNLKSLRVKMSRLSCGLSKSLIDAKLAQLPAGSQEEAAKLREAFKEGSSSIPDGIVYFLLQNSPSAKVHIIN
;
A
#
# COMPACT_ATOMS: atom_id res chain seq x y z
N MET A 1 -11.80 -6.60 24.37
CA MET A 1 -13.10 -5.91 24.48
C MET A 1 -14.19 -6.93 24.23
N ALA A 2 -15.16 -7.04 25.14
CA ALA A 2 -16.26 -7.99 24.98
C ALA A 2 -17.13 -7.61 23.76
N PRO A 3 -17.55 -8.58 22.91
CA PRO A 3 -18.28 -8.35 21.67
C PRO A 3 -19.47 -7.38 21.74
N TYR A 4 -20.13 -7.33 22.91
CA TYR A 4 -21.30 -6.49 23.15
C TYR A 4 -20.99 -4.99 23.14
N LEU A 5 -19.76 -4.57 23.47
CA LEU A 5 -19.38 -3.15 23.50
C LEU A 5 -19.33 -2.57 22.09
N LEU A 6 -18.83 -3.34 21.11
CA LEU A 6 -18.75 -2.89 19.73
C LEU A 6 -20.16 -2.65 19.17
N LYS A 7 -21.07 -3.59 19.45
CA LYS A 7 -22.50 -3.46 19.13
C LYS A 7 -23.12 -2.21 19.77
N ARG A 8 -22.83 -1.93 21.05
CA ARG A 8 -23.34 -0.73 21.74
C ARG A 8 -22.83 0.57 21.10
N ILE A 9 -21.56 0.62 20.70
CA ILE A 9 -20.97 1.78 20.02
C ILE A 9 -21.68 2.04 18.68
N PHE A 10 -21.90 1.01 17.87
CA PHE A 10 -22.61 1.16 16.61
C PHE A 10 -24.07 1.56 16.81
N ASN A 11 -24.78 0.94 17.76
CA ASN A 11 -26.15 1.34 18.08
C ASN A 11 -26.25 2.80 18.53
N TYR A 12 -25.28 3.25 19.34
CA TYR A 12 -25.19 4.65 19.75
C TYR A 12 -24.96 5.57 18.55
N ALA A 13 -24.03 5.20 17.67
CA ALA A 13 -23.72 5.97 16.47
C ALA A 13 -24.93 6.13 15.55
N VAL A 14 -25.72 5.06 15.38
CA VAL A 14 -26.97 5.08 14.61
C VAL A 14 -28.03 5.94 15.30
N SER A 15 -28.28 5.75 16.60
CA SER A 15 -29.34 6.47 17.31
C SER A 15 -29.07 7.96 17.50
N HIS A 16 -27.80 8.37 17.47
CA HIS A 16 -27.38 9.77 17.65
C HIS A 16 -26.91 10.42 16.34
N ASN A 17 -27.22 9.82 15.18
CA ASN A 17 -26.90 10.40 13.87
C ASN A 17 -25.41 10.78 13.71
N VAL A 18 -24.53 9.95 14.29
CA VAL A 18 -23.09 10.22 14.28
C VAL A 18 -22.59 10.27 12.84
N GLN A 19 -21.79 11.29 12.54
CA GLN A 19 -21.22 11.48 11.20
C GLN A 19 -19.82 10.90 11.05
N ARG A 20 -19.07 10.81 12.16
CA ARG A 20 -17.68 10.35 12.18
C ARG A 20 -17.50 9.39 13.33
N LEU A 21 -17.07 8.18 13.02
CA LEU A 21 -16.82 7.13 14.00
C LEU A 21 -15.42 6.59 13.83
N GLN A 22 -14.67 6.56 14.92
CA GLN A 22 -13.37 5.94 15.00
C GLN A 22 -13.39 4.91 16.12
N ILE A 23 -12.96 3.69 15.79
CA ILE A 23 -12.89 2.57 16.71
C ILE A 23 -11.50 1.96 16.54
N ASP A 24 -10.75 1.92 17.64
CA ASP A 24 -9.47 1.24 17.76
C ASP A 24 -9.50 0.38 19.02
N VAL A 25 -9.73 -0.91 18.84
CA VAL A 25 -9.97 -1.82 19.97
C VAL A 25 -9.37 -3.20 19.73
N ASN A 26 -8.89 -3.81 20.80
CA ASN A 26 -8.54 -5.23 20.78
C ASN A 26 -9.79 -6.08 21.05
N SER A 27 -10.19 -6.95 20.13
CA SER A 27 -11.39 -7.78 20.25
C SER A 27 -11.22 -9.17 19.66
N ASP A 28 -11.87 -10.14 20.28
CA ASP A 28 -11.92 -11.55 19.89
C ASP A 28 -13.13 -11.88 18.97
N ILE A 29 -13.84 -10.84 18.51
CA ILE A 29 -14.92 -10.97 17.53
C ILE A 29 -14.36 -11.59 16.24
N LYS A 30 -15.10 -12.53 15.65
CA LYS A 30 -14.70 -13.20 14.40
C LYS A 30 -15.16 -12.47 13.14
N SER A 31 -16.31 -11.78 13.20
CA SER A 31 -16.90 -11.06 12.07
C SER A 31 -17.73 -9.87 12.54
N PHE A 32 -17.84 -8.85 11.69
CA PHE A 32 -18.80 -7.78 11.91
C PHE A 32 -20.21 -8.26 11.54
N SER A 33 -21.19 -8.04 12.41
CA SER A 33 -22.59 -8.27 12.04
C SER A 33 -23.05 -7.19 11.08
N SER A 34 -23.63 -7.57 9.95
CA SER A 34 -24.15 -6.64 8.94
C SER A 34 -25.22 -5.69 9.48
N CYS A 35 -25.96 -6.10 10.52
CA CYS A 35 -26.97 -5.27 11.18
C CYS A 35 -26.40 -4.09 12.00
N PHE A 36 -25.08 -4.00 12.20
CA PHE A 36 -24.45 -2.88 12.91
C PHE A 36 -24.32 -1.61 12.06
N PHE A 37 -24.54 -1.69 10.74
CA PHE A 37 -24.10 -0.66 9.81
C PHE A 37 -25.21 -0.07 8.94
N SER A 38 -26.46 -0.09 9.39
CA SER A 38 -27.51 0.73 8.75
C SER A 38 -27.45 2.15 9.33
N CYS A 39 -26.51 2.96 8.82
CA CYS A 39 -26.35 4.35 9.26
C CYS A 39 -26.30 5.30 8.06
N HIS A 40 -27.29 6.17 7.94
CA HIS A 40 -27.40 7.11 6.81
C HIS A 40 -26.67 8.44 7.05
N THR A 41 -26.21 8.68 8.28
CA THR A 41 -25.51 9.92 8.64
C THR A 41 -23.99 9.75 8.65
N LEU A 42 -23.49 8.51 8.72
CA LEU A 42 -22.08 8.23 8.85
C LEU A 42 -21.34 8.52 7.54
N THR A 43 -20.53 9.57 7.55
CA THR A 43 -19.72 10.01 6.40
C THR A 43 -18.28 9.55 6.47
N SER A 44 -17.80 9.17 7.67
CA SER A 44 -16.42 8.78 7.93
C SER A 44 -16.37 7.64 8.95
N LEU A 45 -15.76 6.52 8.57
CA LEU A 45 -15.55 5.37 9.45
C LEU A 45 -14.07 5.00 9.46
N ASN A 46 -13.48 4.94 10.66
CA ASN A 46 -12.16 4.36 10.91
C ASN A 46 -12.33 3.17 11.85
N LEU A 47 -11.95 1.99 11.39
CA LEU A 47 -12.15 0.74 12.08
C LEU A 47 -10.84 -0.04 12.10
N TYR A 48 -10.20 -0.06 13.26
CA TYR A 48 -9.05 -0.89 13.56
C TYR A 48 -9.46 -1.86 14.67
N VAL A 49 -9.48 -3.16 14.36
CA VAL A 49 -9.88 -4.16 15.35
C VAL A 49 -8.92 -5.33 15.31
N ALA A 50 -7.98 -5.33 16.23
CA ALA A 50 -6.95 -6.35 16.33
C ALA A 50 -7.34 -7.47 17.29
N HIS A 51 -6.94 -8.69 16.98
CA HIS A 51 -7.18 -9.82 17.87
C HIS A 51 -6.14 -9.85 19.01
N PRO A 52 -6.54 -9.88 20.29
CA PRO A 52 -5.62 -9.65 21.43
C PRO A 52 -4.55 -10.72 21.64
N ARG A 53 -4.78 -11.94 21.12
CA ARG A 53 -3.94 -13.13 21.40
C ARG A 53 -3.45 -13.88 20.17
N THR A 54 -3.91 -13.52 18.98
CA THR A 54 -3.63 -14.29 17.76
C THR A 54 -3.47 -13.32 16.60
N SER A 55 -2.79 -13.76 15.55
CA SER A 55 -2.71 -13.02 14.28
C SER A 55 -3.92 -13.31 13.36
N LYS A 56 -5.07 -13.73 13.93
CA LYS A 56 -6.30 -13.91 13.16
C LYS A 56 -6.98 -12.55 12.99
N LYS A 57 -7.24 -12.21 11.73
CA LYS A 57 -7.94 -10.97 11.38
C LYS A 57 -9.44 -11.17 11.36
N ILE A 58 -10.16 -10.08 11.58
CA ILE A 58 -11.62 -10.10 11.60
C ILE A 58 -12.14 -10.06 10.18
N PHE A 59 -13.07 -10.95 9.85
CA PHE A 59 -13.71 -10.94 8.54
C PHE A 59 -14.51 -9.65 8.34
N PHE A 60 -14.10 -8.88 7.34
CA PHE A 60 -14.88 -7.77 6.84
C PHE A 60 -16.03 -8.34 6.00
N PRO A 61 -17.27 -7.87 6.24
CA PRO A 61 -18.42 -8.33 5.47
C PRO A 61 -18.33 -7.86 4.02
N ASP A 62 -18.91 -8.63 3.11
CA ASP A 62 -18.90 -8.30 1.68
C ASP A 62 -19.71 -7.02 1.36
N TYR A 63 -20.54 -6.56 2.30
CA TYR A 63 -21.39 -5.39 2.12
C TYR A 63 -21.75 -4.76 3.47
N LEU A 64 -21.72 -3.42 3.54
CA LEU A 64 -22.29 -2.61 4.63
C LEU A 64 -23.20 -1.51 4.07
N ASN A 65 -24.36 -1.27 4.69
CA ASN A 65 -25.31 -0.26 4.23
C ASN A 65 -25.00 1.15 4.77
N LEU A 66 -23.92 1.75 4.27
CA LEU A 66 -23.46 3.09 4.66
C LEU A 66 -23.52 4.07 3.47
N PRO A 67 -24.73 4.50 3.03
CA PRO A 67 -24.90 5.23 1.77
C PRO A 67 -24.28 6.63 1.78
N ALA A 68 -24.09 7.25 2.95
CA ALA A 68 -23.45 8.56 3.08
C ALA A 68 -21.92 8.48 3.24
N LEU A 69 -21.34 7.27 3.27
CA LEU A 69 -19.92 7.09 3.56
C LEU A 69 -19.05 7.68 2.45
N THR A 70 -18.18 8.62 2.84
CA THR A 70 -17.22 9.26 1.94
C THR A 70 -15.79 8.82 2.22
N ARG A 71 -15.50 8.44 3.47
CA ARG A 71 -14.17 8.03 3.94
C ARG A 71 -14.27 6.74 4.72
N LEU A 72 -13.47 5.75 4.31
CA LEU A 72 -13.36 4.47 4.99
C LEU A 72 -11.89 4.16 5.27
N HIS A 73 -11.57 3.87 6.52
CA HIS A 73 -10.28 3.31 6.93
C HIS A 73 -10.55 1.98 7.65
N LEU A 74 -9.97 0.91 7.10
CA LEU A 74 -9.99 -0.42 7.69
C LEU A 74 -8.57 -0.85 8.06
N GLY A 75 -8.42 -1.43 9.25
CA GLY A 75 -7.17 -1.95 9.76
C GLY A 75 -7.33 -3.32 10.40
N ASP A 76 -6.40 -4.22 10.09
CA ASP A 76 -6.31 -5.59 10.64
C ASP A 76 -7.55 -6.46 10.33
N VAL A 77 -8.06 -6.33 9.10
CA VAL A 77 -9.24 -7.05 8.60
C VAL A 77 -8.88 -8.11 7.57
N ALA A 78 -9.73 -9.14 7.44
CA ALA A 78 -9.66 -10.13 6.38
C ALA A 78 -10.79 -9.91 5.37
N PHE A 79 -10.48 -9.96 4.09
CA PHE A 79 -11.43 -9.95 2.99
C PHE A 79 -11.59 -11.34 2.40
N ARG A 80 -12.77 -11.67 1.90
CA ARG A 80 -12.97 -12.87 1.09
C ARG A 80 -12.45 -12.62 -0.33
N GLY A 81 -11.65 -13.53 -0.86
CA GLY A 81 -11.25 -13.52 -2.27
C GLY A 81 -12.48 -13.63 -3.18
N GLY A 82 -12.51 -12.87 -4.26
CA GLY A 82 -13.67 -12.78 -5.16
C GLY A 82 -14.72 -11.74 -4.74
N ALA A 83 -14.57 -11.12 -3.57
CA ALA A 83 -15.51 -10.11 -3.09
C ALA A 83 -15.23 -8.71 -3.67
N GLU A 84 -16.28 -7.89 -3.75
CA GLU A 84 -16.24 -6.46 -4.03
C GLU A 84 -16.80 -5.65 -2.84
N PRO A 85 -16.10 -5.60 -1.70
CA PRO A 85 -16.64 -5.03 -0.46
C PRO A 85 -16.91 -3.51 -0.54
N PHE A 86 -16.43 -2.84 -1.60
CA PHE A 86 -16.48 -1.40 -1.74
C PHE A 86 -17.38 -0.88 -2.86
N SER A 87 -17.88 -1.74 -3.76
CA SER A 87 -18.69 -1.31 -4.91
C SER A 87 -20.05 -0.74 -4.50
N ALA A 88 -20.51 -1.10 -3.30
CA ALA A 88 -21.77 -0.67 -2.71
C ALA A 88 -21.80 0.74 -2.11
N TYR A 89 -20.67 1.45 -2.01
CA TYR A 89 -20.62 2.78 -1.38
C TYR A 89 -20.69 3.89 -2.44
N PRO A 90 -21.88 4.46 -2.73
CA PRO A 90 -22.08 5.37 -3.87
C PRO A 90 -21.39 6.73 -3.71
N ARG A 91 -20.83 7.04 -2.53
CA ARG A 91 -20.18 8.32 -2.23
C ARG A 91 -18.75 8.17 -1.73
N LEU A 92 -18.22 6.94 -1.71
CA LEU A 92 -16.88 6.68 -1.17
C LEU A 92 -15.84 7.31 -2.08
N ASN A 93 -15.13 8.32 -1.55
CA ASN A 93 -14.09 9.04 -2.28
C ASN A 93 -12.69 8.79 -1.74
N SER A 94 -12.57 8.24 -0.52
CA SER A 94 -11.30 7.94 0.12
C SER A 94 -11.35 6.60 0.84
N LEU A 95 -10.47 5.69 0.43
CA LEU A 95 -10.31 4.37 1.03
C LEU A 95 -8.88 4.20 1.55
N MET A 96 -8.77 3.73 2.78
CA MET A 96 -7.51 3.29 3.38
C MET A 96 -7.67 1.87 3.91
N ILE A 97 -6.83 0.95 3.44
CA ILE A 97 -6.75 -0.41 3.97
C ILE A 97 -5.36 -0.65 4.54
N SER A 98 -5.31 -1.23 5.74
CA SER A 98 -4.08 -1.43 6.49
C SER A 98 -4.02 -2.84 7.08
N ASN A 99 -2.87 -3.49 6.98
CA ASN A 99 -2.59 -4.80 7.57
C ASN A 99 -3.67 -5.86 7.25
N PHE A 100 -4.24 -5.84 6.05
CA PHE A 100 -5.32 -6.75 5.71
C PHE A 100 -4.82 -8.15 5.31
N GLU A 101 -5.74 -9.10 5.19
CA GLU A 101 -5.51 -10.44 4.62
C GLU A 101 -6.59 -10.72 3.58
N ILE A 102 -6.27 -11.49 2.54
CA ILE A 102 -7.25 -11.99 1.59
C ILE A 102 -7.34 -13.50 1.80
N ILE A 103 -8.55 -13.97 2.08
CA ILE A 103 -8.83 -15.37 2.40
C ILE A 103 -9.48 -16.03 1.20
N GLY A 104 -8.86 -17.11 0.73
CA GLY A 104 -9.24 -17.83 -0.49
C GLY A 104 -8.13 -17.78 -1.53
N GLU A 105 -8.43 -18.28 -2.73
CA GLU A 105 -7.48 -18.33 -3.87
C GLU A 105 -7.73 -17.20 -4.88
N GLN A 106 -8.83 -16.46 -4.73
CA GLN A 106 -9.23 -15.40 -5.65
C GLN A 106 -8.72 -14.03 -5.21
N ASN A 107 -8.57 -13.11 -6.17
CA ASN A 107 -8.15 -11.73 -5.95
C ASN A 107 -9.22 -10.91 -5.20
N LEU A 108 -8.78 -9.82 -4.57
CA LEU A 108 -9.69 -8.81 -4.02
C LEU A 108 -9.97 -7.76 -5.10
N TYR A 109 -11.24 -7.52 -5.39
CA TYR A 109 -11.65 -6.53 -6.38
C TYR A 109 -12.04 -5.21 -5.70
N ILE A 110 -11.45 -4.11 -6.15
CA ILE A 110 -11.81 -2.75 -5.73
C ILE A 110 -12.35 -2.00 -6.95
N SER A 111 -13.67 -2.03 -7.09
CA SER A 111 -14.41 -1.37 -8.17
C SER A 111 -15.14 -0.14 -7.59
N SER A 112 -14.86 1.05 -8.11
CA SER A 112 -15.55 2.28 -7.67
C SER A 112 -15.36 3.43 -8.66
N THR A 113 -16.46 4.06 -9.06
CA THR A 113 -16.45 5.25 -9.92
C THR A 113 -16.21 6.54 -9.13
N THR A 114 -16.47 6.54 -7.82
CA THR A 114 -16.34 7.72 -6.95
C THR A 114 -15.03 7.79 -6.20
N LEU A 115 -14.27 6.69 -6.16
CA LEU A 115 -13.03 6.63 -5.39
C LEU A 115 -11.95 7.53 -6.01
N VAL A 116 -11.57 8.57 -5.28
CA VAL A 116 -10.54 9.55 -5.70
C VAL A 116 -9.19 9.25 -5.05
N LYS A 117 -9.19 8.69 -3.83
CA LYS A 117 -7.99 8.44 -3.03
C LYS A 117 -7.96 6.99 -2.52
N LEU A 118 -6.87 6.29 -2.83
CA LEU A 118 -6.59 4.96 -2.29
C LEU A 118 -5.27 4.98 -1.54
N LYS A 119 -5.29 4.47 -0.30
CA LYS A 119 -4.10 4.25 0.50
C LYS A 119 -4.03 2.80 0.98
N ILE A 120 -2.92 2.14 0.68
CA ILE A 120 -2.65 0.76 1.10
C ILE A 120 -1.43 0.77 2.02
N GLN A 121 -1.56 0.13 3.17
CA GLN A 121 -0.45 -0.05 4.11
C GLN A 121 -0.32 -1.52 4.53
N VAL A 122 0.85 -2.10 4.35
CA VAL A 122 1.10 -3.51 4.69
C VAL A 122 2.36 -3.61 5.52
N TYR A 123 2.21 -3.72 6.84
CA TYR A 123 3.33 -3.79 7.81
C TYR A 123 3.74 -5.20 8.20
N TYR A 124 2.92 -6.21 7.88
CA TYR A 124 3.15 -7.61 8.23
C TYR A 124 3.22 -8.50 6.99
N GLU A 125 3.97 -9.59 7.10
CA GLU A 125 4.17 -10.53 6.00
C GLU A 125 2.81 -11.12 5.59
N PRO A 126 2.45 -11.05 4.30
CA PRO A 126 1.28 -11.78 3.80
C PRO A 126 1.53 -13.27 4.02
N LYS A 127 0.72 -13.94 4.84
CA LYS A 127 0.84 -15.38 5.06
C LYS A 127 0.49 -16.12 3.77
N LYS A 128 1.51 -16.61 3.04
CA LYS A 128 1.53 -17.64 1.95
C LYS A 128 0.44 -17.62 0.85
N ASN A 129 -0.55 -16.76 0.89
CA ASN A 129 -1.62 -16.69 -0.10
C ASN A 129 -1.38 -15.47 -0.99
N TYR A 130 -0.92 -15.77 -2.20
CA TYR A 130 -0.50 -14.87 -3.29
C TYR A 130 -1.67 -14.07 -3.90
N CYS A 131 -2.62 -13.61 -3.09
CA CYS A 131 -3.79 -12.90 -3.56
C CYS A 131 -3.42 -11.48 -3.96
N LYS A 132 -3.86 -11.09 -5.16
CA LYS A 132 -3.63 -9.77 -5.74
C LYS A 132 -4.79 -8.86 -5.42
N ILE A 133 -4.57 -7.56 -5.58
CA ILE A 133 -5.66 -6.58 -5.62
C ILE A 133 -5.89 -6.21 -7.07
N GLU A 134 -7.14 -6.29 -7.53
CA GLU A 134 -7.57 -5.79 -8.82
C GLU A 134 -8.30 -4.46 -8.67
N LEU A 135 -7.84 -3.44 -9.41
CA LEU A 135 -8.41 -2.09 -9.34
C LEU A 135 -9.22 -1.76 -10.59
N SER A 136 -10.49 -1.41 -10.40
CA SER A 136 -11.36 -0.83 -11.45
C SER A 136 -11.91 0.51 -10.96
N THR A 137 -11.04 1.53 -10.96
CA THR A 137 -11.31 2.83 -10.33
C THR A 137 -10.96 4.00 -11.26
N PRO A 138 -11.78 4.30 -12.28
CA PRO A 138 -11.44 5.31 -13.30
C PRO A 138 -11.34 6.74 -12.75
N GLY A 139 -11.92 7.01 -11.58
CA GLY A 139 -11.83 8.30 -10.88
C GLY A 139 -10.59 8.44 -9.99
N LEU A 140 -9.74 7.41 -9.88
CA LEU A 140 -8.63 7.41 -8.93
C LEU A 140 -7.60 8.45 -9.33
N CYS A 141 -7.41 9.44 -8.46
CA CYS A 141 -6.51 10.57 -8.69
C CYS A 141 -5.26 10.48 -7.81
N THR A 142 -5.40 9.90 -6.61
CA THR A 142 -4.31 9.78 -5.62
C THR A 142 -4.13 8.33 -5.20
N PHE A 143 -2.91 7.81 -5.34
CA PHE A 143 -2.52 6.50 -4.85
C PHE A 143 -1.37 6.65 -3.84
N SER A 144 -1.50 5.98 -2.70
CA SER A 144 -0.45 5.92 -1.69
C SER A 144 -0.21 4.50 -1.22
N PHE A 145 1.05 4.09 -1.19
CA PHE A 145 1.48 2.78 -0.74
C PHE A 145 2.55 2.90 0.36
N VAL A 146 2.45 2.06 1.39
CA VAL A 146 3.48 1.89 2.43
C VAL A 146 3.66 0.41 2.73
N GLY A 147 4.88 -0.10 2.63
CA GLY A 147 5.20 -1.49 2.99
C GLY A 147 5.97 -2.24 1.91
N THR A 148 5.88 -3.57 1.90
CA THR A 148 6.54 -4.40 0.88
C THR A 148 5.68 -4.50 -0.38
N PRO A 149 6.17 -4.08 -1.56
CA PRO A 149 5.43 -4.19 -2.82
C PRO A 149 4.95 -5.63 -3.08
N PHE A 150 3.69 -5.76 -3.50
CA PHE A 150 3.04 -7.02 -3.88
C PHE A 150 2.12 -6.77 -5.08
N GLU A 151 1.63 -7.81 -5.72
CA GLU A 151 0.90 -7.65 -6.97
C GLU A 151 -0.44 -6.90 -6.77
N ILE A 152 -0.54 -5.73 -7.37
CA ILE A 152 -1.76 -4.94 -7.53
C ILE A 152 -1.96 -4.85 -9.04
N LEU A 153 -2.83 -5.69 -9.59
CA LEU A 153 -3.15 -5.64 -11.01
C LEU A 153 -4.07 -4.44 -11.23
N SER A 154 -3.61 -3.47 -12.01
CA SER A 154 -4.50 -2.40 -12.45
C SER A 154 -5.37 -2.94 -13.58
N GLY A 155 -6.69 -2.95 -13.39
CA GLY A 155 -7.62 -3.29 -14.47
C GLY A 155 -7.62 -2.15 -15.48
N ASN A 156 -7.08 -2.38 -16.68
CA ASN A 156 -7.13 -1.56 -17.90
C ASN A 156 -7.04 -0.01 -17.83
N ASN A 157 -6.85 0.64 -16.67
CA ASN A 157 -6.92 2.09 -16.52
C ASN A 157 -6.36 2.66 -15.19
N PRO A 158 -5.15 2.32 -14.73
CA PRO A 158 -4.46 3.14 -13.71
C PRO A 158 -4.03 4.51 -14.27
N SER A 159 -4.27 4.76 -15.56
CA SER A 159 -3.90 5.96 -16.31
C SER A 159 -4.32 7.25 -15.60
N SER A 160 -5.45 7.28 -14.89
CA SER A 160 -5.97 8.51 -14.25
C SER A 160 -5.18 9.04 -13.05
N VAL A 161 -4.25 8.26 -12.46
CA VAL A 161 -3.60 8.63 -11.20
C VAL A 161 -2.59 9.76 -11.39
N LYS A 162 -2.89 10.93 -10.83
CA LYS A 162 -2.08 12.15 -10.92
C LYS A 162 -1.04 12.27 -9.81
N HIS A 163 -1.35 11.74 -8.62
CA HIS A 163 -0.51 11.89 -7.43
C HIS A 163 -0.19 10.53 -6.82
N VAL A 164 1.08 10.16 -6.86
CA VAL A 164 1.57 8.87 -6.38
C VAL A 164 2.52 9.07 -5.20
N LYS A 165 2.32 8.32 -4.13
CA LYS A 165 3.22 8.27 -2.97
C LYS A 165 3.59 6.82 -2.68
N ILE A 166 4.84 6.43 -2.88
CA ILE A 166 5.29 5.06 -2.61
C ILE A 166 6.38 5.11 -1.54
N TYR A 167 6.12 4.45 -0.42
CA TYR A 167 7.07 4.23 0.64
C TYR A 167 7.32 2.73 0.75
N ALA A 168 7.99 2.20 -0.27
CA ALA A 168 8.34 0.80 -0.33
C ALA A 168 9.45 0.47 0.67
N ASN A 169 9.31 -0.70 1.27
CA ASN A 169 10.30 -1.33 2.13
C ASN A 169 10.43 -2.80 1.72
N MET A 170 11.44 -3.51 2.22
CA MET A 170 11.54 -4.95 2.14
C MET A 170 11.84 -5.46 3.54
N TRP A 171 10.78 -5.63 4.33
CA TRP A 171 10.92 -6.20 5.67
C TRP A 171 11.17 -7.71 5.65
N TRP A 172 10.95 -8.33 4.50
CA TRP A 172 11.07 -9.77 4.28
C TRP A 172 11.81 -10.02 2.96
N ASN A 173 12.33 -11.24 2.79
CA ASN A 173 13.00 -11.66 1.57
C ASN A 173 11.97 -11.95 0.46
N TYR A 174 11.24 -10.91 0.04
CA TYR A 174 10.28 -10.97 -1.03
C TYR A 174 10.99 -10.63 -2.34
N VAL A 175 11.60 -11.65 -2.94
CA VAL A 175 12.50 -11.53 -4.11
C VAL A 175 11.83 -10.81 -5.29
N THR A 176 10.51 -10.88 -5.41
CA THR A 176 9.74 -10.24 -6.49
C THR A 176 9.36 -8.79 -6.22
N ALA A 177 9.50 -8.27 -4.99
CA ALA A 177 9.11 -6.91 -4.64
C ALA A 177 9.76 -5.82 -5.52
N PRO A 178 11.07 -5.87 -5.85
CA PRO A 178 11.69 -4.90 -6.76
C PRO A 178 11.04 -4.90 -8.16
N SER A 179 10.76 -6.07 -8.72
CA SER A 179 10.15 -6.21 -10.04
C SER A 179 8.70 -5.73 -10.06
N ILE A 180 7.94 -6.00 -8.99
CA ILE A 180 6.57 -5.50 -8.81
C ILE A 180 6.56 -3.97 -8.68
N LEU A 181 7.52 -3.40 -7.94
CA LEU A 181 7.65 -1.95 -7.85
C LEU A 181 7.95 -1.33 -9.22
N LEU A 182 8.79 -1.97 -10.04
CA LEU A 182 9.03 -1.53 -11.41
C LEU A 182 7.76 -1.62 -12.28
N SER A 183 6.98 -2.71 -12.18
CA SER A 183 5.75 -2.85 -12.96
C SER A 183 4.73 -1.76 -12.62
N TRP A 184 4.58 -1.42 -11.33
CA TRP A 184 3.76 -0.27 -10.92
C TRP A 184 4.21 1.01 -11.59
N LEU A 185 5.52 1.29 -11.59
CA LEU A 185 6.05 2.50 -12.22
C LEU A 185 5.76 2.51 -13.72
N GLN A 186 5.84 1.37 -14.41
CA GLN A 186 5.53 1.24 -15.84
C GLN A 186 4.05 1.49 -16.18
N GLU A 187 3.14 1.37 -15.22
CA GLU A 187 1.70 1.61 -15.40
C GLU A 187 1.27 3.07 -15.12
N LEU A 188 2.11 3.87 -14.46
CA LEU A 188 1.80 5.23 -14.00
C LEU A 188 2.00 6.30 -15.08
N ALA A 189 1.19 6.25 -16.14
CA ALA A 189 1.36 7.09 -17.31
C ALA A 189 1.03 8.60 -17.09
N ASP A 190 -0.07 8.93 -16.41
CA ASP A 190 -0.51 10.34 -16.24
C ASP A 190 -0.16 10.95 -14.88
N THR A 191 0.77 10.32 -14.16
CA THR A 191 1.28 10.82 -12.89
C THR A 191 2.00 12.16 -13.08
N LYS A 192 1.53 13.18 -12.37
CA LYS A 192 2.09 14.54 -12.33
C LYS A 192 3.04 14.73 -11.15
N THR A 193 2.83 13.99 -10.06
CA THR A 193 3.67 14.07 -8.87
C THR A 193 3.95 12.67 -8.35
N LEU A 194 5.23 12.30 -8.33
CA LEU A 194 5.72 11.07 -7.73
C LEU A 194 6.50 11.42 -6.47
N THR A 195 6.04 10.91 -5.33
CA THR A 195 6.76 10.98 -4.05
C THR A 195 7.24 9.60 -3.66
N VAL A 196 8.54 9.44 -3.45
CA VAL A 196 9.17 8.18 -3.05
C VAL A 196 10.09 8.40 -1.86
N SER A 197 10.45 7.36 -1.11
CA SER A 197 11.56 7.44 -0.15
C SER A 197 12.89 7.03 -0.74
N SER A 198 14.01 7.43 -0.13
CA SER A 198 15.34 6.85 -0.41
C SER A 198 15.31 5.32 -0.31
N ASN A 199 14.61 4.78 0.70
CA ASN A 199 14.41 3.33 0.86
C ASN A 199 13.68 2.70 -0.34
N THR A 200 12.67 3.39 -0.89
CA THR A 200 11.96 2.92 -2.10
C THR A 200 12.90 2.84 -3.28
N LEU A 201 13.78 3.82 -3.45
CA LEU A 201 14.77 3.84 -4.52
C LEU A 201 15.81 2.72 -4.34
N GLN A 202 16.22 2.43 -3.10
CA GLN A 202 17.10 1.30 -2.80
C GLN A 202 16.47 -0.05 -3.19
N VAL A 203 15.19 -0.25 -2.84
CA VAL A 203 14.43 -1.44 -3.25
C VAL A 203 14.37 -1.56 -4.78
N LEU A 204 14.05 -0.47 -5.48
CA LEU A 204 14.00 -0.46 -6.94
C LEU A 204 15.35 -0.79 -7.57
N SER A 205 16.47 -0.32 -6.98
CA SER A 205 17.83 -0.56 -7.48
C SER A 205 18.27 -2.03 -7.48
N LEU A 206 17.52 -2.91 -6.82
CA LEU A 206 17.78 -4.35 -6.84
C LEU A 206 17.37 -5.03 -8.14
N VAL A 207 16.56 -4.36 -8.99
CA VAL A 207 16.20 -4.90 -10.30
C VAL A 207 17.46 -5.01 -11.18
N PRO A 208 17.84 -6.22 -11.62
CA PRO A 208 19.03 -6.40 -12.44
C PRO A 208 18.95 -5.60 -13.74
N GLY A 209 19.98 -4.81 -14.03
CA GLY A 209 20.02 -4.00 -15.25
C GLY A 209 18.96 -2.90 -15.33
N LEU A 210 18.38 -2.45 -14.20
CA LEU A 210 17.34 -1.42 -14.15
C LEU A 210 17.62 -0.22 -15.06
N LEU A 211 18.84 0.32 -15.02
CA LEU A 211 19.22 1.51 -15.80
C LEU A 211 19.22 1.29 -17.32
N LYS A 212 19.17 0.03 -17.78
CA LYS A 212 19.03 -0.35 -19.20
C LYS A 212 17.56 -0.49 -19.61
N VAL A 213 16.63 -0.54 -18.66
CA VAL A 213 15.20 -0.65 -18.93
C VAL A 213 14.69 0.69 -19.46
N LYS A 214 13.96 0.64 -20.58
CA LYS A 214 13.20 1.79 -21.09
C LYS A 214 11.87 1.87 -20.35
N LEU A 215 11.64 2.97 -19.62
CA LEU A 215 10.35 3.26 -19.02
C LEU A 215 9.50 3.94 -20.10
N HIS A 216 8.24 3.56 -20.26
CA HIS A 216 7.30 4.22 -21.20
C HIS A 216 6.26 5.10 -20.49
N SER A 217 6.31 5.14 -19.15
CA SER A 217 5.41 5.88 -18.28
C SER A 217 6.04 7.17 -17.75
N LEU A 218 5.38 7.85 -16.81
CA LEU A 218 5.87 9.08 -16.18
C LEU A 218 6.16 10.24 -17.16
N ARG A 219 5.59 10.22 -18.37
CA ARG A 219 5.71 11.29 -19.39
C ARG A 219 5.08 12.63 -18.98
N ASN A 220 4.17 12.59 -18.01
CA ASN A 220 3.42 13.74 -17.52
C ASN A 220 3.96 14.27 -16.18
N LEU A 221 5.12 13.77 -15.73
CA LEU A 221 5.67 14.06 -14.42
C LEU A 221 6.13 15.52 -14.36
N LYS A 222 5.61 16.27 -13.40
CA LYS A 222 5.99 17.67 -13.14
C LYS A 222 6.88 17.81 -11.92
N SER A 223 6.79 16.86 -10.99
CA SER A 223 7.54 16.90 -9.73
C SER A 223 7.87 15.49 -9.24
N LEU A 224 9.16 15.26 -9.00
CA LEU A 224 9.69 14.10 -8.30
C LEU A 224 10.13 14.55 -6.90
N ARG A 225 9.59 13.92 -5.86
CA ARG A 225 9.92 14.21 -4.47
C ARG A 225 10.54 12.97 -3.85
N VAL A 226 11.77 13.11 -3.35
CA VAL A 226 12.48 12.03 -2.66
C VAL A 226 12.57 12.37 -1.20
N LYS A 227 11.87 11.61 -0.35
CA LYS A 227 11.96 11.72 1.09
C LYS A 227 13.14 10.90 1.60
N MET A 228 14.11 11.55 2.21
CA MET A 228 15.21 10.86 2.88
C MET A 228 14.65 10.09 4.07
N SER A 229 15.09 8.86 4.22
CA SER A 229 14.65 7.95 5.28
C SER A 229 15.83 7.09 5.66
N ARG A 230 16.01 6.89 6.96
CA ARG A 230 17.00 5.97 7.48
C ARG A 230 16.64 4.53 7.09
N LEU A 231 17.63 3.72 6.77
CA LEU A 231 17.45 2.28 6.62
C LEU A 231 17.07 1.69 7.97
N SER A 232 15.92 1.02 8.02
CA SER A 232 15.57 0.14 9.13
C SER A 232 16.46 -1.11 9.12
N CYS A 233 16.73 -1.69 10.29
CA CYS A 233 17.44 -2.98 10.43
C CYS A 233 16.96 -4.06 9.44
N GLY A 234 15.64 -4.25 9.30
CA GLY A 234 15.07 -5.24 8.37
C GLY A 234 15.43 -4.98 6.91
N LEU A 235 15.24 -3.76 6.42
CA LEU A 235 15.60 -3.36 5.06
C LEU A 235 17.10 -3.50 4.79
N SER A 236 17.93 -3.04 5.73
CA SER A 236 19.38 -3.12 5.64
C SER A 236 19.82 -4.56 5.39
N LYS A 237 19.32 -5.50 6.21
CA LYS A 237 19.58 -6.93 6.05
C LYS A 237 19.11 -7.45 4.69
N SER A 238 17.88 -7.14 4.29
CA SER A 238 17.34 -7.61 2.99
C SER A 238 18.09 -7.04 1.78
N LEU A 239 18.57 -5.79 1.83
CA LEU A 239 19.40 -5.19 0.78
C LEU A 239 20.77 -5.87 0.69
N ILE A 240 21.40 -6.14 1.82
CA ILE A 240 22.69 -6.85 1.88
C ILE A 240 22.51 -8.27 1.31
N ASP A 241 21.54 -9.03 1.79
CA ASP A 241 21.28 -10.40 1.34
C ASP A 241 21.02 -10.44 -0.18
N ALA A 242 20.18 -9.54 -0.69
CA ALA A 242 19.85 -9.45 -2.11
C ALA A 242 21.05 -9.07 -2.99
N LYS A 243 21.90 -8.12 -2.56
CA LYS A 243 23.09 -7.72 -3.32
C LYS A 243 24.20 -8.75 -3.25
N LEU A 244 24.40 -9.40 -2.11
CA LEU A 244 25.36 -10.51 -1.99
C LEU A 244 25.01 -11.67 -2.91
N ALA A 245 23.72 -11.98 -3.07
CA ALA A 245 23.26 -13.00 -4.00
C ALA A 245 23.53 -12.66 -5.48
N GLN A 246 23.78 -11.38 -5.81
CA GLN A 246 24.12 -10.94 -7.16
C GLN A 246 25.64 -10.85 -7.41
N LEU A 247 26.47 -11.00 -6.37
CA LEU A 247 27.93 -10.91 -6.51
C LEU A 247 28.54 -12.23 -7.02
N PRO A 248 29.65 -12.16 -7.79
CA PRO A 248 30.46 -13.33 -8.12
C PRO A 248 31.02 -13.98 -6.85
N ALA A 249 31.10 -15.32 -6.85
CA ALA A 249 31.68 -16.08 -5.75
C ALA A 249 33.15 -15.67 -5.52
N GLY A 250 33.50 -15.29 -4.28
CA GLY A 250 34.87 -14.91 -3.88
C GLY A 250 35.09 -13.41 -3.60
N SER A 251 34.08 -12.56 -3.83
CA SER A 251 34.20 -11.09 -3.72
C SER A 251 34.09 -10.56 -2.28
N GLN A 252 34.97 -11.00 -1.38
CA GLN A 252 34.88 -10.65 0.05
C GLN A 252 35.04 -9.15 0.35
N GLU A 253 35.89 -8.44 -0.40
CA GLU A 253 36.08 -6.99 -0.22
C GLU A 253 34.81 -6.19 -0.60
N GLU A 254 34.16 -6.58 -1.68
CA GLU A 254 32.89 -5.98 -2.13
C GLU A 254 31.76 -6.28 -1.13
N ALA A 255 31.72 -7.50 -0.58
CA ALA A 255 30.79 -7.86 0.47
C ALA A 255 30.96 -7.00 1.73
N ALA A 256 32.20 -6.69 2.13
CA ALA A 256 32.49 -5.81 3.26
C ALA A 256 32.02 -4.36 2.98
N LYS A 257 32.31 -3.83 1.78
CA LYS A 257 31.85 -2.50 1.34
C LYS A 257 30.32 -2.39 1.34
N LEU A 258 29.61 -3.43 0.90
CA LEU A 258 28.15 -3.47 0.95
C LEU A 258 27.62 -3.40 2.38
N ARG A 259 28.20 -4.16 3.31
CA ARG A 259 27.76 -4.17 4.71
C ARG A 259 27.90 -2.79 5.36
N GLU A 260 29.00 -2.09 5.09
CA GLU A 260 29.19 -0.71 5.56
C GLU A 260 28.23 0.28 4.89
N ALA A 261 28.07 0.20 3.57
CA ALA A 261 27.19 1.10 2.81
C ALA A 261 25.72 0.97 3.20
N PHE A 262 25.28 -0.23 3.61
CA PHE A 262 23.90 -0.52 4.00
C PHE A 262 23.73 -0.66 5.52
N LYS A 263 24.66 -0.17 6.34
CA LYS A 263 24.52 -0.20 7.80
C LYS A 263 23.24 0.50 8.25
N GLU A 264 22.62 -0.01 9.31
CA GLU A 264 21.42 0.59 9.90
C GLU A 264 21.62 2.09 10.18
N GLY A 265 20.61 2.89 9.86
CA GLY A 265 20.68 4.34 10.01
C GLY A 265 21.28 5.08 8.81
N SER A 266 21.95 4.39 7.89
CA SER A 266 22.40 5.01 6.63
C SER A 266 21.19 5.44 5.77
N SER A 267 21.43 6.41 4.89
CA SER A 267 20.45 6.84 3.90
C SER A 267 21.19 7.33 2.66
N SER A 268 20.94 6.71 1.52
CA SER A 268 21.51 7.13 0.25
C SER A 268 20.53 6.89 -0.89
N ILE A 269 20.66 7.70 -1.94
CA ILE A 269 19.95 7.53 -3.20
C ILE A 269 20.90 6.77 -4.13
N PRO A 270 20.48 5.63 -4.72
CA PRO A 270 21.30 4.94 -5.72
C PRO A 270 21.64 5.81 -6.92
N ASP A 271 22.88 5.72 -7.39
CA ASP A 271 23.34 6.48 -8.55
C ASP A 271 22.52 6.17 -9.80
N GLY A 272 22.25 7.20 -10.60
CA GLY A 272 21.49 7.06 -11.86
C GLY A 272 19.97 6.87 -11.70
N ILE A 273 19.45 6.50 -10.51
CA ILE A 273 18.04 6.12 -10.37
C ILE A 273 17.07 7.30 -10.53
N VAL A 274 17.49 8.50 -10.13
CA VAL A 274 16.71 9.73 -10.33
C VAL A 274 16.61 10.03 -11.83
N TYR A 275 17.72 9.92 -12.56
CA TYR A 275 17.73 10.10 -14.02
C TYR A 275 16.87 9.05 -14.73
N PHE A 276 16.90 7.80 -14.26
CA PHE A 276 16.02 6.75 -14.75
C PHE A 276 14.54 7.11 -14.60
N LEU A 277 14.10 7.62 -13.43
CA LEU A 277 12.70 8.04 -13.23
C LEU A 277 12.31 9.27 -14.07
N LEU A 278 13.28 10.11 -14.44
CA LEU A 278 13.07 11.33 -15.22
C LEU A 278 13.23 11.14 -16.72
N GLN A 279 13.53 9.93 -17.21
CA GLN A 279 13.88 9.68 -18.61
C GLN A 279 12.84 10.23 -19.62
N ASN A 280 11.55 10.23 -19.26
CA ASN A 280 10.46 10.75 -20.09
C ASN A 280 9.93 12.13 -19.66
N SER A 281 10.48 12.71 -18.60
CA SER A 281 10.11 14.04 -18.08
C SER A 281 11.34 14.77 -17.53
N PRO A 282 12.35 15.08 -18.37
CA PRO A 282 13.61 15.65 -17.91
C PRO A 282 13.45 17.04 -17.26
N SER A 283 12.37 17.76 -17.56
CA SER A 283 12.06 19.07 -16.97
C SER A 283 11.32 19.00 -15.63
N ALA A 284 11.02 17.80 -15.11
CA ALA A 284 10.30 17.67 -13.83
C ALA A 284 11.17 18.19 -12.67
N LYS A 285 10.55 18.94 -11.75
CA LYS A 285 11.25 19.47 -10.57
C LYS A 285 11.59 18.36 -9.60
N VAL A 286 12.86 18.23 -9.26
CA VAL A 286 13.33 17.28 -8.23
C VAL A 286 13.43 17.99 -6.89
N HIS A 287 12.80 17.42 -5.86
CA HIS A 287 12.91 17.90 -4.48
C HIS A 287 13.40 16.77 -3.59
N ILE A 288 14.52 16.99 -2.93
CA ILE A 288 15.00 16.12 -1.85
C ILE A 288 14.47 16.71 -0.54
N ILE A 289 13.74 15.91 0.22
CA ILE A 289 13.07 16.29 1.46
C ILE A 289 13.75 15.51 2.59
N ASN A 290 14.33 16.22 3.56
CA ASN A 290 14.93 15.61 4.73
C ASN A 290 13.89 15.14 5.76
#